data_AF-A0A7D7RRQ9-F1
#
_entry.id   AF-A0A7D7RRQ9-F1
#
_cell.length_a   1.000
_cell.length_b   1.000
_cell.length_c   1.000
_cell.angle_alpha   90.00
_cell.angle_beta   90.00
_cell.angle_gamma   90.00
#
_symmetry.space_group_name_H-M   'P 1'
#
loop_
_entity.id
_entity.type
_entity.pdbx_description
1 polymer ?
#
loop_
_entity_poly.entity_id
_entity_poly.type
_entity_poly.pdbx_seq_one_letter_code
_entity_poly.pdbx_strand_id
1 'polypeptide(L)'
;MTVLKPDVPTAAPYVDATRARTHRPSGFGGPRDAWAAITAKREMSLGVRYLATVGPAMLAFAPALAMIFDAAVKGSPTAYLLFVPVWGLMIAFGLDVSSRGRDIGDTEFDRILVVVVGGALGLTAALVIPRIPAVAAFWHADVIPLLLWVFAASIVTFGIRRVVRDYLVWLFILICFPPNFLLVGQMLGGTTAVFGSLTVGLGLVVTYMSLRAHVRVALITAAVAGVVGFALVAAFDDTPALAYSVPAGAVTAIAIVVRLRAGRTEQQSPAVLPKQTVVGLTAGWLVALVILGVAPHPQNAFNPDGPPLIADDWVTQLRAEGMDISDPRLFDWGSGVMGSDGDVRRYRVTPSAGTGAASTPLTAAYLDVYSTADYGRFANYRRGLWYETVPPASITSTPSSVDEQHREIGVIANTLDAVRTSDDALWTGRFWGWRVQTAGGDRYMAVYLMAARDQSRTEEVATPRAPSYSTTVTGPLGWLVRGGGEEDGMDADSSALDTALTELAWSMIRSVERPMA
;
A
#
# COMPACT_ATOMS: atom_id res chain seq x y z
N MET A 1 -20.86 19.79 -100.52
CA MET A 1 -20.15 20.74 -99.66
C MET A 1 -19.08 19.99 -98.88
N THR A 2 -17.93 20.63 -98.67
CA THR A 2 -16.65 19.99 -98.33
C THR A 2 -16.38 20.06 -96.82
N VAL A 3 -16.07 18.94 -96.15
CA VAL A 3 -15.44 18.94 -94.81
C VAL A 3 -14.39 17.83 -94.69
N LEU A 4 -13.15 18.28 -94.80
CA LEU A 4 -11.87 17.82 -94.21
C LEU A 4 -11.78 16.49 -93.42
N LYS A 5 -10.80 15.66 -93.85
CA LYS A 5 -9.80 14.96 -93.02
C LYS A 5 -8.54 15.86 -92.91
N PRO A 6 -7.49 15.56 -92.10
CA PRO A 6 -7.16 14.32 -91.37
C PRO A 6 -7.19 14.57 -89.83
N ASP A 7 -6.39 14.04 -88.89
CA ASP A 7 -5.16 13.20 -88.93
C ASP A 7 -4.91 12.41 -87.62
N VAL A 8 -3.82 11.63 -87.55
CA VAL A 8 -3.36 10.79 -86.41
C VAL A 8 -1.88 11.07 -86.08
N PRO A 9 -1.49 11.17 -84.79
CA PRO A 9 -0.12 10.93 -84.37
C PRO A 9 0.02 9.64 -83.54
N THR A 10 0.80 8.69 -84.06
CA THR A 10 1.23 7.46 -83.38
C THR A 10 2.37 7.75 -82.38
N ALA A 11 2.56 6.84 -81.41
CA ALA A 11 3.50 7.01 -80.30
C ALA A 11 4.98 7.03 -80.69
N ALA A 12 5.80 7.69 -79.85
CA ALA A 12 7.25 7.55 -79.82
C ALA A 12 7.68 6.77 -78.55
N PRO A 13 8.63 5.82 -78.63
CA PRO A 13 9.13 5.09 -77.47
C PRO A 13 10.17 5.91 -76.70
N TYR A 14 10.01 6.06 -75.39
CA TYR A 14 11.07 6.60 -74.54
C TYR A 14 12.00 5.48 -74.06
N VAL A 15 13.31 5.67 -74.26
CA VAL A 15 14.34 4.66 -74.09
C VAL A 15 14.76 4.50 -72.63
N ASP A 16 15.04 3.25 -72.26
CA ASP A 16 15.53 2.84 -70.95
C ASP A 16 16.89 3.49 -70.62
N ALA A 17 17.00 4.04 -69.40
CA ALA A 17 18.20 4.71 -68.92
C ALA A 17 18.67 4.04 -67.63
N THR A 18 19.26 2.84 -67.78
CA THR A 18 19.98 2.12 -66.74
C THR A 18 21.05 2.99 -66.08
N ARG A 19 20.72 3.59 -64.93
CA ARG A 19 21.70 4.26 -64.07
C ARG A 19 22.18 3.28 -63.01
N ALA A 20 23.42 2.84 -63.17
CA ALA A 20 24.06 1.88 -62.28
C ALA A 20 23.96 2.30 -60.80
N ARG A 21 23.23 1.53 -59.98
CA ARG A 21 23.37 1.58 -58.52
C ARG A 21 24.66 0.86 -58.15
N THR A 22 25.70 1.64 -57.90
CA THR A 22 26.93 1.15 -57.28
C THR A 22 26.61 0.55 -55.91
N HIS A 23 26.89 -0.74 -55.74
CA HIS A 23 26.90 -1.38 -54.43
C HIS A 23 28.02 -0.75 -53.59
N ARG A 24 27.69 0.21 -52.74
CA ARG A 24 28.61 0.68 -51.70
C ARG A 24 28.50 -0.28 -50.51
N PRO A 25 29.59 -0.89 -50.03
CA PRO A 25 29.53 -1.75 -48.86
C PRO A 25 29.07 -0.93 -47.65
N SER A 26 28.26 -1.56 -46.79
CA SER A 26 27.77 -0.96 -45.56
C SER A 26 28.93 -0.75 -44.58
N GLY A 27 29.52 0.46 -44.61
CA GLY A 27 30.41 0.90 -43.56
C GLY A 27 29.68 0.86 -42.21
N PHE A 28 30.37 0.41 -41.17
CA PHE A 28 29.85 0.42 -39.81
C PHE A 28 29.33 1.83 -39.47
N GLY A 29 28.03 1.93 -39.16
CA GLY A 29 27.38 3.20 -38.87
C GLY A 29 28.07 3.91 -37.71
N GLY A 30 28.34 5.20 -37.88
CA GLY A 30 28.99 6.00 -36.85
C GLY A 30 28.08 6.17 -35.62
N PRO A 31 28.59 6.71 -34.50
CA PRO A 31 27.78 6.95 -33.31
C PRO A 31 26.56 7.86 -33.59
N ARG A 32 26.59 8.67 -34.66
CA ARG A 32 25.43 9.45 -35.15
C ARG A 32 24.33 8.57 -35.78
N ASP A 33 24.70 7.53 -36.53
CA ASP A 33 23.74 6.61 -37.15
C ASP A 33 23.09 5.71 -36.08
N ALA A 34 23.87 5.30 -35.07
CA ALA A 34 23.35 4.62 -33.89
C ALA A 34 22.38 5.51 -33.11
N TRP A 35 22.73 6.78 -32.85
CA TRP A 35 21.83 7.74 -32.20
C TRP A 35 20.53 7.94 -32.98
N ALA A 36 20.59 8.08 -34.31
CA ALA A 36 19.42 8.16 -35.17
C ALA A 36 18.56 6.88 -35.12
N ALA A 37 19.19 5.70 -35.10
CA ALA A 37 18.49 4.41 -35.05
C ALA A 37 17.72 4.15 -33.74
N ILE A 38 18.21 4.70 -32.60
CA ILE A 38 17.61 4.57 -31.26
C ILE A 38 16.54 5.66 -31.01
N THR A 39 16.73 6.86 -31.58
CA THR A 39 15.76 7.98 -31.51
C THR A 39 14.65 7.92 -32.55
N ALA A 40 14.77 7.09 -33.58
CA ALA A 40 13.71 6.86 -34.55
C ALA A 40 12.41 6.36 -33.88
N LYS A 41 11.29 7.01 -34.18
CA LYS A 41 9.94 6.62 -33.72
C LYS A 41 9.50 5.33 -34.44
N ARG A 42 9.41 4.21 -33.72
CA ARG A 42 9.02 2.89 -34.26
C ARG A 42 7.60 2.50 -33.83
N GLU A 43 6.98 1.66 -34.65
CA GLU A 43 5.80 0.90 -34.22
C GLU A 43 6.28 -0.28 -33.37
N MET A 44 5.77 -0.36 -32.15
CA MET A 44 6.12 -1.38 -31.16
C MET A 44 4.86 -2.10 -30.73
N SER A 45 4.97 -3.43 -30.59
CA SER A 45 3.86 -4.29 -30.18
C SER A 45 3.33 -3.88 -28.81
N LEU A 46 2.04 -4.14 -28.59
CA LEU A 46 1.35 -3.83 -27.34
C LEU A 46 2.09 -4.45 -26.13
N GLY A 47 2.58 -5.69 -26.26
CA GLY A 47 3.33 -6.39 -25.22
C GLY A 47 4.67 -5.73 -24.86
N VAL A 48 5.42 -5.21 -25.83
CA VAL A 48 6.68 -4.48 -25.56
C VAL A 48 6.41 -3.17 -24.80
N ARG A 49 5.30 -2.48 -25.10
CA ARG A 49 4.89 -1.27 -24.38
C ARG A 49 4.49 -1.58 -22.94
N TYR A 50 3.67 -2.61 -22.71
CA TYR A 50 3.33 -3.05 -21.36
C TYR A 50 4.55 -3.51 -20.56
N LEU A 51 5.48 -4.25 -21.19
CA LEU A 51 6.73 -4.64 -20.52
C LEU A 51 7.59 -3.42 -20.16
N ALA A 52 7.61 -2.39 -21.01
CA ALA A 52 8.35 -1.16 -20.76
C ALA A 52 7.66 -0.14 -19.82
N THR A 53 6.41 -0.37 -19.42
CA THR A 53 5.72 0.43 -18.38
C THR A 53 5.63 -0.32 -17.05
N VAL A 54 5.14 -1.56 -17.10
CA VAL A 54 4.98 -2.42 -15.93
C VAL A 54 6.34 -2.91 -15.43
N GLY A 55 7.26 -3.31 -16.32
CA GLY A 55 8.58 -3.81 -15.93
C GLY A 55 9.38 -2.83 -15.05
N PRO A 56 9.56 -1.55 -15.45
CA PRO A 56 10.19 -0.55 -14.59
C PRO A 56 9.45 -0.32 -13.27
N ALA A 57 8.11 -0.37 -13.26
CA ALA A 57 7.33 -0.23 -12.03
C ALA A 57 7.58 -1.41 -11.06
N MET A 58 7.57 -2.64 -11.57
CA MET A 58 7.86 -3.83 -10.79
C MET A 58 9.30 -3.83 -10.26
N LEU A 59 10.26 -3.31 -11.02
CA LEU A 59 11.65 -3.19 -10.59
C LEU A 59 11.84 -2.09 -9.52
N ALA A 60 11.33 -0.88 -9.77
CA ALA A 60 11.46 0.27 -8.86
C ALA A 60 10.85 -0.01 -7.48
N PHE A 61 9.74 -0.75 -7.45
CA PHE A 61 8.96 -1.04 -6.25
C PHE A 61 9.03 -2.52 -5.83
N ALA A 62 10.04 -3.27 -6.31
CA ALA A 62 10.25 -4.67 -5.92
C ALA A 62 10.29 -4.89 -4.39
N PRO A 63 10.92 -4.03 -3.57
CA PRO A 63 10.88 -4.17 -2.11
C PRO A 63 9.46 -4.07 -1.53
N ALA A 64 8.65 -3.10 -2.00
CA ALA A 64 7.27 -2.95 -1.55
C ALA A 64 6.42 -4.17 -1.95
N LEU A 65 6.55 -4.64 -3.20
CA LEU A 65 5.85 -5.85 -3.66
C LEU A 65 6.25 -7.10 -2.87
N ALA A 66 7.54 -7.24 -2.50
CA ALA A 66 8.01 -8.32 -1.66
C ALA A 66 7.42 -8.27 -0.24
N MET A 67 7.30 -7.07 0.36
CA MET A 67 6.62 -6.91 1.65
C MET A 67 5.14 -7.26 1.59
N ILE A 68 4.41 -6.83 0.54
CA ILE A 68 2.98 -7.17 0.38
C ILE A 68 2.82 -8.69 0.18
N PHE A 69 3.75 -9.34 -0.53
CA PHE A 69 3.74 -10.78 -0.69
C PHE A 69 3.99 -11.52 0.62
N ASP A 70 5.01 -11.12 1.39
CA ASP A 70 5.30 -11.67 2.71
C ASP A 70 4.12 -11.44 3.68
N ALA A 71 3.53 -10.23 3.68
CA ALA A 71 2.32 -9.90 4.42
C ALA A 71 1.15 -10.82 4.04
N ALA A 72 0.93 -11.10 2.75
CA ALA A 72 -0.14 -11.97 2.28
C ALA A 72 0.07 -13.43 2.70
N VAL A 73 1.30 -13.94 2.63
CA VAL A 73 1.67 -15.28 3.13
C VAL A 73 1.47 -15.37 4.65
N LYS A 74 1.73 -14.29 5.37
CA LYS A 74 1.53 -14.14 6.83
C LYS A 74 0.09 -13.82 7.25
N GLY A 75 -0.86 -13.89 6.32
CA GLY A 75 -2.29 -13.73 6.63
C GLY A 75 -2.81 -12.30 6.66
N SER A 76 -2.12 -11.31 6.07
CA SER A 76 -2.61 -9.93 6.08
C SER A 76 -3.95 -9.79 5.33
N PRO A 77 -4.97 -9.11 5.91
CA PRO A 77 -6.23 -8.81 5.21
C PRO A 77 -6.02 -7.94 3.97
N THR A 78 -4.88 -7.25 3.83
CA THR A 78 -4.53 -6.46 2.64
C THR A 78 -3.91 -7.27 1.50
N ALA A 79 -3.88 -8.61 1.60
CA ALA A 79 -3.41 -9.52 0.54
C ALA A 79 -4.06 -9.26 -0.84
N TYR A 80 -5.27 -8.71 -0.88
CA TYR A 80 -5.95 -8.33 -2.13
C TYR A 80 -5.15 -7.33 -2.98
N LEU A 81 -4.25 -6.54 -2.38
CA LEU A 81 -3.40 -5.57 -3.08
C LEU A 81 -2.51 -6.21 -4.15
N LEU A 82 -2.13 -7.49 -4.00
CA LEU A 82 -1.39 -8.25 -5.04
C LEU A 82 -2.21 -8.40 -6.33
N PHE A 83 -3.53 -8.44 -6.24
CA PHE A 83 -4.42 -8.60 -7.38
C PHE A 83 -4.81 -7.27 -8.03
N VAL A 84 -4.74 -6.14 -7.30
CA VAL A 84 -5.15 -4.81 -7.80
C VAL A 84 -4.48 -4.42 -9.13
N PRO A 85 -3.17 -4.66 -9.39
CA PRO A 85 -2.56 -4.38 -10.70
C PRO A 85 -3.15 -5.23 -11.83
N VAL A 86 -3.41 -6.52 -11.58
CA VAL A 86 -4.02 -7.45 -12.54
C VAL A 86 -5.47 -7.05 -12.82
N TRP A 87 -6.21 -6.70 -11.77
CA TRP A 87 -7.59 -6.22 -11.83
C TRP A 87 -7.73 -4.91 -12.60
N GLY A 88 -6.86 -3.93 -12.35
CA GLY A 88 -6.82 -2.68 -13.12
C GLY A 88 -6.58 -2.91 -14.61
N LEU A 89 -5.66 -3.83 -14.94
CA LEU A 89 -5.40 -4.24 -16.32
C LEU A 89 -6.60 -4.96 -16.97
N MET A 90 -7.28 -5.85 -16.23
CA MET A 90 -8.50 -6.54 -16.68
C MET A 90 -9.65 -5.55 -16.94
N ILE A 91 -9.85 -4.56 -16.07
CA ILE A 91 -10.83 -3.50 -16.29
C ILE A 91 -10.45 -2.70 -17.53
N ALA A 92 -9.20 -2.22 -17.65
CA ALA A 92 -8.74 -1.45 -18.81
C ALA A 92 -8.96 -2.20 -20.13
N PHE A 93 -8.67 -3.51 -20.18
CA PHE A 93 -8.96 -4.35 -21.34
C PHE A 93 -10.47 -4.57 -21.58
N GLY A 94 -11.31 -4.51 -20.55
CA GLY A 94 -12.77 -4.42 -20.69
C GLY A 94 -13.26 -3.07 -21.19
N LEU A 95 -12.50 -1.99 -20.96
CA LEU A 95 -12.84 -0.65 -21.43
C LEU A 95 -12.56 -0.46 -22.93
N ASP A 96 -11.45 -1.01 -23.44
CA ASP A 96 -10.86 -0.74 -24.77
C ASP A 96 -11.67 -1.23 -26.00
N VAL A 97 -12.85 -1.81 -25.81
CA VAL A 97 -13.71 -2.34 -26.89
C VAL A 97 -14.33 -1.22 -27.76
N SER A 98 -14.29 0.04 -27.31
CA SER A 98 -14.83 1.18 -28.07
C SER A 98 -13.79 1.82 -29.00
N SER A 99 -13.71 1.34 -30.24
CA SER A 99 -12.84 1.87 -31.31
C SER A 99 -13.33 3.19 -31.94
N ARG A 100 -14.11 4.00 -31.21
CA ARG A 100 -14.61 5.31 -31.66
C ARG A 100 -13.71 6.45 -31.20
N GLY A 101 -12.80 6.86 -32.09
CA GLY A 101 -11.98 8.06 -31.92
C GLY A 101 -10.51 7.81 -32.26
N ARG A 102 -10.04 8.42 -33.36
CA ARG A 102 -8.61 8.50 -33.68
C ARG A 102 -8.01 9.63 -32.84
N ASP A 103 -7.68 9.33 -31.58
CA ASP A 103 -7.12 10.32 -30.66
C ASP A 103 -5.68 10.66 -31.04
N ILE A 104 -5.49 11.90 -31.49
CA ILE A 104 -4.18 12.52 -31.69
C ILE A 104 -3.73 13.05 -30.33
N GLY A 105 -2.86 12.31 -29.65
CA GLY A 105 -2.25 12.72 -28.38
C GLY A 105 -0.95 13.50 -28.60
N ASP A 106 -0.80 14.63 -27.90
CA ASP A 106 0.46 15.37 -27.84
C ASP A 106 1.41 14.69 -26.85
N THR A 107 2.31 13.88 -27.40
CA THR A 107 3.30 13.11 -26.64
C THR A 107 4.31 13.98 -25.90
N GLU A 108 4.47 15.26 -26.27
CA GLU A 108 5.36 16.19 -25.56
C GLU A 108 4.65 16.78 -24.36
N PHE A 109 3.39 17.20 -24.51
CA PHE A 109 2.54 17.61 -23.39
C PHE A 109 2.35 16.49 -22.37
N ASP A 110 2.06 15.25 -22.80
CA ASP A 110 1.90 14.09 -21.92
C ASP A 110 3.17 13.81 -21.09
N ARG A 111 4.36 14.02 -21.67
CA ARG A 111 5.64 13.86 -20.97
C ARG A 111 5.89 14.99 -19.97
N ILE A 112 5.62 16.24 -20.34
CA ILE A 112 5.76 17.39 -19.43
C ILE A 112 4.81 17.21 -18.24
N LEU A 113 3.55 16.83 -18.48
CA LEU A 113 2.58 16.55 -17.43
C LEU A 113 3.08 15.46 -16.49
N VAL A 114 3.71 14.40 -17.00
CA VAL A 114 4.24 13.32 -16.17
C VAL A 114 5.46 13.74 -15.36
N VAL A 115 6.39 14.50 -15.94
CA VAL A 115 7.54 15.03 -15.20
C VAL A 115 7.09 16.01 -14.12
N VAL A 116 6.17 16.91 -14.43
CA VAL A 116 5.70 17.94 -13.50
C VAL A 116 4.75 17.37 -12.45
N VAL A 117 3.65 16.72 -12.85
CA VAL A 117 2.63 16.20 -11.92
C VAL A 117 3.09 14.91 -11.25
N GLY A 118 3.66 13.96 -12.01
CA GLY A 118 4.20 12.73 -11.44
C GLY A 118 5.42 12.97 -10.56
N GLY A 119 6.33 13.87 -10.98
CA GLY A 119 7.48 14.29 -10.18
C GLY A 119 7.07 15.06 -8.92
N ALA A 120 6.15 16.02 -9.01
CA ALA A 120 5.66 16.75 -7.84
C ALA A 120 4.89 15.84 -6.88
N LEU A 121 3.99 14.97 -7.36
CA LEU A 121 3.27 14.03 -6.49
C LEU A 121 4.21 13.00 -5.84
N GLY A 122 5.22 12.51 -6.56
CA GLY A 122 6.24 11.62 -6.01
C GLY A 122 7.09 12.30 -4.94
N LEU A 123 7.53 13.54 -5.19
CA LEU A 123 8.28 14.33 -4.21
C LEU A 123 7.43 14.69 -2.98
N THR A 124 6.18 15.11 -3.19
CA THR A 124 5.22 15.35 -2.09
C THR A 124 5.00 14.09 -1.28
N ALA A 125 4.79 12.92 -1.90
CA ALA A 125 4.66 11.65 -1.18
C ALA A 125 5.93 11.34 -0.36
N ALA A 126 7.12 11.50 -0.94
CA ALA A 126 8.38 11.27 -0.23
C ALA A 126 8.60 12.20 0.98
N LEU A 127 8.10 13.44 0.92
CA LEU A 127 8.16 14.41 2.03
C LEU A 127 7.02 14.24 3.06
N VAL A 128 5.86 13.77 2.62
CA VAL A 128 4.64 13.65 3.45
C VAL A 128 4.59 12.36 4.24
N ILE A 129 4.97 11.22 3.64
CA ILE A 129 4.85 9.90 4.28
C ILE A 129 5.62 9.82 5.61
N PRO A 130 6.86 10.35 5.74
CA PRO A 130 7.58 10.37 7.01
C PRO A 130 6.90 11.20 8.11
N ARG A 131 6.03 12.16 7.77
CA ARG A 131 5.36 13.06 8.72
C ARG A 131 4.10 12.47 9.37
N ILE A 132 3.61 11.32 8.91
CA ILE A 132 2.44 10.63 9.47
C ILE A 132 2.70 9.12 9.73
N PRO A 133 3.79 8.76 10.45
CA PRO A 133 4.27 7.37 10.53
C PRO A 133 3.26 6.41 11.15
N ALA A 134 2.41 6.89 12.06
CA ALA A 134 1.34 6.11 12.69
C ALA A 134 0.24 5.68 11.70
N VAL A 135 -0.07 6.54 10.72
CA VAL A 135 -1.13 6.33 9.73
C VAL A 135 -0.59 5.72 8.44
N ALA A 136 0.68 6.00 8.11
CA ALA A 136 1.36 5.52 6.90
C ALA A 136 1.37 3.99 6.75
N ALA A 137 1.48 3.25 7.86
CA ALA A 137 1.39 1.79 7.86
C ALA A 137 -0.03 1.31 7.48
N PHE A 138 -1.06 1.90 8.09
CA PHE A 138 -2.47 1.58 7.81
C PHE A 138 -2.89 1.92 6.37
N TRP A 139 -2.30 2.95 5.77
CA TRP A 139 -2.54 3.33 4.37
C TRP A 139 -1.80 2.46 3.34
N HIS A 140 -0.87 1.60 3.77
CA HIS A 140 0.21 1.07 2.91
C HIS A 140 0.83 2.17 2.05
N ALA A 141 1.34 3.22 2.73
CA ALA A 141 1.89 4.39 2.07
C ALA A 141 3.07 4.06 1.12
N ASP A 142 3.75 2.94 1.35
CA ASP A 142 4.76 2.34 0.48
C ASP A 142 4.24 1.98 -0.93
N VAL A 143 2.93 1.77 -1.08
CA VAL A 143 2.27 1.46 -2.36
C VAL A 143 1.81 2.72 -3.10
N ILE A 144 1.68 3.87 -2.42
CA ILE A 144 1.23 5.12 -3.05
C ILE A 144 2.21 5.58 -4.16
N PRO A 145 3.55 5.59 -3.97
CA PRO A 145 4.50 5.88 -5.04
C PRO A 145 4.37 4.94 -6.25
N LEU A 146 4.09 3.64 -6.04
CA LEU A 146 3.85 2.69 -7.13
C LEU A 146 2.58 3.05 -7.92
N LEU A 147 1.49 3.41 -7.24
CA LEU A 147 0.26 3.85 -7.90
C LEU A 147 0.45 5.15 -8.69
N LEU A 148 1.15 6.12 -8.12
CA LEU A 148 1.52 7.37 -8.79
C LEU A 148 2.40 7.13 -10.02
N TRP A 149 3.37 6.22 -9.92
CA TRP A 149 4.21 5.81 -11.04
C TRP A 149 3.41 5.11 -12.15
N VAL A 150 2.50 4.20 -11.81
CA VAL A 150 1.65 3.52 -12.80
C VAL A 150 0.70 4.51 -13.48
N PHE A 151 0.13 5.47 -12.74
CA PHE A 151 -0.66 6.57 -13.29
C PHE A 151 0.17 7.41 -14.28
N ALA A 152 1.35 7.88 -13.85
CA ALA A 152 2.28 8.62 -14.69
C ALA A 152 2.71 7.85 -15.96
N ALA A 153 3.16 6.60 -15.82
CA ALA A 153 3.58 5.75 -16.94
C ALA A 153 2.43 5.47 -17.91
N SER A 154 1.18 5.37 -17.41
CA SER A 154 0.00 5.23 -18.27
C SER A 154 -0.24 6.48 -19.12
N ILE A 155 -0.01 7.69 -18.58
CA ILE A 155 -0.13 8.94 -19.34
C ILE A 155 0.94 9.02 -20.43
N VAL A 156 2.21 8.72 -20.15
CA VAL A 156 3.28 8.73 -21.19
C VAL A 156 2.99 7.74 -22.33
N THR A 157 2.31 6.64 -22.02
CA THR A 157 2.19 5.50 -22.95
C THR A 157 0.89 5.52 -23.76
N PHE A 158 -0.19 5.98 -23.14
CA PHE A 158 -1.54 5.99 -23.72
C PHE A 158 -2.10 7.39 -23.96
N GLY A 159 -1.47 8.43 -23.40
CA GLY A 159 -1.89 9.83 -23.46
C GLY A 159 -2.95 10.17 -22.40
N ILE A 160 -2.90 11.40 -21.88
CA ILE A 160 -3.79 11.86 -20.78
C ILE A 160 -5.27 11.62 -21.11
N ARG A 161 -5.69 11.85 -22.36
CA ARG A 161 -7.09 11.71 -22.78
C ARG A 161 -7.60 10.27 -22.62
N ARG A 162 -6.78 9.27 -22.95
CA ARG A 162 -7.16 7.87 -22.77
C ARG A 162 -7.21 7.51 -21.28
N VAL A 163 -6.23 7.96 -20.50
CA VAL A 163 -6.19 7.76 -19.04
C VAL A 163 -7.41 8.36 -18.34
N VAL A 164 -7.85 9.55 -18.74
CA VAL A 164 -9.07 10.22 -18.24
C VAL A 164 -10.34 9.52 -18.73
N ARG A 165 -10.37 9.03 -19.98
CA ARG A 165 -11.52 8.25 -20.49
C ARG A 165 -11.68 6.93 -19.73
N ASP A 166 -10.57 6.33 -19.32
CA ASP A 166 -10.51 5.09 -18.56
C ASP A 166 -10.67 5.33 -17.03
N TYR A 167 -11.35 6.41 -16.61
CA TYR A 167 -11.56 6.82 -15.21
C TYR A 167 -12.10 5.72 -14.29
N LEU A 168 -12.84 4.75 -14.83
CA LEU A 168 -13.36 3.61 -14.05
C LEU A 168 -12.24 2.72 -13.48
N VAL A 169 -11.07 2.65 -14.13
CA VAL A 169 -9.88 1.98 -13.59
C VAL A 169 -9.38 2.72 -12.35
N TRP A 170 -9.27 4.04 -12.43
CA TRP A 170 -8.80 4.89 -11.33
C TRP A 170 -9.80 4.95 -10.17
N LEU A 171 -11.10 4.99 -10.47
CA LEU A 171 -12.16 4.89 -9.47
C LEU A 171 -12.11 3.54 -8.74
N PHE A 172 -11.88 2.43 -9.46
CA PHE A 172 -11.71 1.13 -8.85
C PHE A 172 -10.45 1.05 -7.96
N ILE A 173 -9.32 1.61 -8.41
CA ILE A 173 -8.10 1.71 -7.60
C ILE A 173 -8.31 2.55 -6.34
N LEU A 174 -9.08 3.65 -6.44
CA LEU A 174 -9.44 4.49 -5.29
C LEU A 174 -10.37 3.75 -4.31
N ILE A 175 -11.32 2.95 -4.79
CA ILE A 175 -12.13 2.04 -3.95
C ILE A 175 -11.23 1.02 -3.25
N CYS A 176 -10.21 0.51 -3.94
CA CYS A 176 -9.22 -0.43 -3.39
C CYS A 176 -8.19 0.21 -2.42
N PHE A 177 -8.28 1.51 -2.10
CA PHE A 177 -7.42 2.17 -1.12
C PHE A 177 -7.56 1.50 0.26
N PRO A 178 -6.47 1.07 0.95
CA PRO A 178 -6.57 0.16 2.10
C PRO A 178 -7.49 0.61 3.25
N PRO A 179 -7.54 1.90 3.65
CA PRO A 179 -8.49 2.36 4.65
C PRO A 179 -9.95 2.07 4.30
N ASN A 180 -10.35 2.16 3.03
CA ASN A 180 -11.73 1.86 2.61
C ASN A 180 -12.06 0.38 2.86
N PHE A 181 -11.13 -0.51 2.50
CA PHE A 181 -11.30 -1.95 2.66
C PHE A 181 -11.25 -2.38 4.13
N LEU A 182 -10.26 -1.87 4.89
CA LEU A 182 -10.06 -2.20 6.30
C LEU A 182 -11.21 -1.70 7.18
N LEU A 183 -11.62 -0.42 7.04
CA LEU A 183 -12.73 0.13 7.82
C LEU A 183 -14.07 -0.56 7.52
N VAL A 184 -14.35 -0.90 6.24
CA VAL A 184 -15.57 -1.66 5.88
C VAL A 184 -15.54 -3.07 6.47
N GLY A 185 -14.41 -3.77 6.41
CA GLY A 185 -14.29 -5.10 7.02
C GLY A 185 -14.44 -5.07 8.54
N GLN A 186 -13.88 -4.06 9.21
CA GLN A 186 -14.09 -3.82 10.65
C GLN A 186 -15.58 -3.60 10.99
N MET A 187 -16.27 -2.73 10.24
CA MET A 187 -17.71 -2.47 10.42
C MET A 187 -18.59 -3.72 10.23
N LEU A 188 -18.13 -4.67 9.43
CA LEU A 188 -18.81 -5.95 9.19
C LEU A 188 -18.38 -7.06 10.18
N GLY A 189 -17.57 -6.74 11.20
CA GLY A 189 -17.18 -7.64 12.29
C GLY A 189 -15.74 -8.17 12.25
N GLY A 190 -14.95 -7.78 11.24
CA GLY A 190 -13.50 -8.01 11.21
C GLY A 190 -13.02 -9.46 11.06
N THR A 191 -13.92 -10.43 10.84
CA THR A 191 -13.56 -11.85 10.72
C THR A 191 -12.85 -12.18 9.40
N THR A 192 -12.19 -13.34 9.36
CA THR A 192 -11.55 -13.87 8.15
C THR A 192 -12.56 -14.02 7.01
N ALA A 193 -13.70 -14.68 7.25
CA ALA A 193 -14.79 -14.80 6.29
C ALA A 193 -15.26 -13.46 5.71
N VAL A 194 -15.33 -12.40 6.53
CA VAL A 194 -15.73 -11.05 6.08
C VAL A 194 -14.69 -10.46 5.12
N PHE A 195 -13.41 -10.46 5.47
CA PHE A 195 -12.36 -9.91 4.61
C PHE A 195 -12.15 -10.74 3.33
N GLY A 196 -12.25 -12.06 3.40
CA GLY A 196 -12.26 -12.95 2.23
C GLY A 196 -13.44 -12.66 1.30
N SER A 197 -14.64 -12.48 1.87
CA SER A 197 -15.87 -12.14 1.13
C SER A 197 -15.79 -10.76 0.45
N LEU A 198 -15.22 -9.75 1.12
CA LEU A 198 -14.96 -8.44 0.51
C LEU A 198 -13.97 -8.54 -0.66
N THR A 199 -12.92 -9.34 -0.51
CA THR A 199 -11.95 -9.60 -1.59
C THR A 199 -12.60 -10.28 -2.80
N VAL A 200 -13.45 -11.30 -2.57
CA VAL A 200 -14.27 -11.91 -3.63
C VAL A 200 -15.15 -10.85 -4.29
N GLY A 201 -15.83 -10.01 -3.51
CA GLY A 201 -16.66 -8.91 -4.00
C GLY A 201 -15.94 -7.96 -4.97
N LEU A 202 -14.72 -7.53 -4.64
CA LEU A 202 -13.87 -6.75 -5.54
C LEU A 202 -13.56 -7.51 -6.84
N GLY A 203 -13.19 -8.79 -6.74
CA GLY A 203 -12.96 -9.67 -7.89
C GLY A 203 -14.21 -9.84 -8.79
N LEU A 204 -15.42 -9.82 -8.22
CA LEU A 204 -16.67 -9.87 -8.98
C LEU A 204 -16.94 -8.58 -9.76
N VAL A 205 -16.68 -7.42 -9.15
CA VAL A 205 -16.76 -6.11 -9.85
C VAL A 205 -15.79 -6.09 -11.03
N VAL A 206 -14.56 -6.56 -10.84
CA VAL A 206 -13.55 -6.69 -11.90
C VAL A 206 -14.00 -7.66 -12.99
N THR A 207 -14.54 -8.82 -12.60
CA THR A 207 -15.08 -9.82 -13.54
C THR A 207 -16.16 -9.20 -14.43
N TYR A 208 -17.13 -8.51 -13.83
CA TYR A 208 -18.20 -7.81 -14.55
C TYR A 208 -17.65 -6.73 -15.49
N MET A 209 -16.80 -5.83 -14.99
CA MET A 209 -16.23 -4.72 -15.76
C MET A 209 -15.34 -5.20 -16.92
N SER A 210 -14.55 -6.26 -16.70
CA SER A 210 -13.68 -6.85 -17.72
C SER A 210 -14.46 -7.58 -18.84
N LEU A 211 -15.67 -8.06 -18.56
CA LEU A 211 -16.54 -8.78 -19.52
C LEU A 211 -17.72 -7.94 -20.02
N ARG A 212 -17.77 -6.63 -19.71
CA ARG A 212 -18.92 -5.73 -19.93
C ARG A 212 -19.48 -5.70 -21.36
N ALA A 213 -18.67 -6.01 -22.37
CA ALA A 213 -19.11 -6.11 -23.77
C ALA A 213 -20.15 -7.22 -24.00
N HIS A 214 -20.18 -8.24 -23.13
CA HIS A 214 -21.12 -9.35 -23.18
C HIS A 214 -21.82 -9.50 -21.82
N VAL A 215 -22.69 -8.55 -21.46
CA VAL A 215 -23.36 -8.47 -20.14
C VAL A 215 -23.91 -9.81 -19.63
N ARG A 216 -24.52 -10.65 -20.48
CA ARG A 216 -24.98 -11.99 -20.07
C ARG A 216 -23.84 -12.91 -19.63
N VAL A 217 -22.74 -12.95 -20.39
CA VAL A 217 -21.53 -13.73 -20.05
C VAL A 217 -20.88 -13.14 -18.79
N ALA A 218 -20.82 -11.82 -18.66
CA ALA A 218 -20.30 -11.14 -17.48
C ALA A 218 -21.08 -11.52 -16.20
N LEU A 219 -22.41 -11.47 -16.24
CA LEU A 219 -23.27 -11.82 -15.10
C LEU A 219 -23.20 -13.31 -14.75
N ILE A 220 -23.25 -14.21 -15.74
CA ILE A 220 -23.12 -15.67 -15.49
C ILE A 220 -21.73 -15.98 -14.92
N THR A 221 -20.67 -15.37 -15.45
CA THR A 221 -19.30 -15.59 -14.97
C THR A 221 -19.13 -15.04 -13.55
N ALA A 222 -19.66 -13.85 -13.25
CA ALA A 222 -19.63 -13.30 -11.90
C ALA A 222 -20.45 -14.15 -10.91
N ALA A 223 -21.61 -14.68 -11.31
CA ALA A 223 -22.40 -15.57 -10.46
C ALA A 223 -21.66 -16.88 -10.16
N VAL A 224 -21.11 -17.55 -11.17
CA VAL A 224 -20.34 -18.80 -11.00
C VAL A 224 -19.05 -18.56 -10.22
N ALA A 225 -18.28 -17.52 -10.55
CA ALA A 225 -17.09 -17.14 -9.81
C ALA A 225 -17.41 -16.75 -8.36
N GLY A 226 -18.57 -16.12 -8.12
CA GLY A 226 -19.03 -15.75 -6.79
C GLY A 226 -19.33 -16.97 -5.94
N VAL A 227 -20.12 -17.92 -6.45
CA VAL A 227 -20.40 -19.19 -5.76
C VAL A 227 -19.11 -19.93 -5.43
N VAL A 228 -18.18 -20.05 -6.38
CA VAL A 228 -16.86 -20.67 -6.13
C VAL A 228 -16.05 -19.86 -5.11
N GLY A 229 -16.00 -18.54 -5.23
CA GLY A 229 -15.26 -17.66 -4.34
C GLY A 229 -15.74 -17.74 -2.90
N PHE A 230 -17.05 -17.54 -2.65
CA PHE A 230 -17.62 -17.61 -1.30
C PHE A 230 -17.54 -19.02 -0.70
N ALA A 231 -17.66 -20.08 -1.51
CA ALA A 231 -17.45 -21.45 -1.03
C ALA A 231 -15.98 -21.70 -0.62
N LEU A 232 -15.01 -21.15 -1.35
CA LEU A 232 -13.59 -21.21 -0.98
C LEU A 232 -13.28 -20.36 0.26
N VAL A 233 -13.91 -19.19 0.43
CA VAL A 233 -13.78 -18.39 1.67
C VAL A 233 -14.24 -19.22 2.87
N ALA A 234 -15.43 -19.83 2.80
CA ALA A 234 -15.95 -20.68 3.87
C ALA A 234 -15.12 -21.95 4.12
N ALA A 235 -14.46 -22.49 3.09
CA ALA A 235 -13.60 -23.67 3.21
C ALA A 235 -12.20 -23.38 3.79
N PHE A 236 -11.79 -22.11 3.84
CA PHE A 236 -10.46 -21.68 4.30
C PHE A 236 -10.50 -20.71 5.49
N ASP A 237 -11.65 -20.53 6.16
CA ASP A 237 -11.87 -19.51 7.21
C ASP A 237 -10.85 -19.62 8.37
N ASP A 238 -10.46 -20.85 8.73
CA ASP A 238 -9.42 -21.14 9.74
C ASP A 238 -7.99 -20.73 9.32
N THR A 239 -7.79 -20.35 8.04
CA THR A 239 -6.49 -20.08 7.42
C THR A 239 -6.49 -18.72 6.68
N PRO A 240 -6.30 -17.59 7.38
CA PRO A 240 -6.45 -16.25 6.81
C PRO A 240 -5.70 -16.01 5.49
N ALA A 241 -4.44 -16.44 5.39
CA ALA A 241 -3.64 -16.33 4.18
C ALA A 241 -4.29 -16.98 2.95
N LEU A 242 -4.94 -18.14 3.13
CA LEU A 242 -5.64 -18.85 2.05
C LEU A 242 -7.03 -18.24 1.80
N ALA A 243 -7.77 -17.88 2.85
CA ALA A 243 -9.10 -17.26 2.76
C ALA A 243 -9.09 -15.94 1.97
N TYR A 244 -8.01 -15.17 2.03
CA TYR A 244 -7.89 -13.92 1.27
C TYR A 244 -7.35 -14.15 -0.15
N SER A 245 -6.35 -15.02 -0.33
CA SER A 245 -5.64 -15.15 -1.60
C SER A 245 -6.26 -16.17 -2.57
N VAL A 246 -6.70 -17.33 -2.10
CA VAL A 246 -7.17 -18.43 -2.96
C VAL A 246 -8.52 -18.11 -3.61
N PRO A 247 -9.55 -17.60 -2.90
CA PRO A 247 -10.80 -17.17 -3.53
C PRO A 247 -10.60 -16.05 -4.56
N ALA A 248 -9.76 -15.07 -4.23
CA ALA A 248 -9.41 -13.95 -5.12
C ALA A 248 -8.73 -14.45 -6.41
N GLY A 249 -7.75 -15.36 -6.26
CA GLY A 249 -7.07 -16.01 -7.36
C GLY A 249 -8.01 -16.83 -8.24
N ALA A 250 -8.91 -17.61 -7.64
CA ALA A 250 -9.90 -18.41 -8.35
C ALA A 250 -10.87 -17.54 -9.17
N VAL A 251 -11.46 -16.50 -8.57
CA VAL A 251 -12.33 -15.54 -9.26
C VAL A 251 -11.61 -14.88 -10.43
N THR A 252 -10.38 -14.40 -10.19
CA THR A 252 -9.54 -13.75 -11.21
C THR A 252 -9.20 -14.70 -12.35
N ALA A 253 -8.82 -15.94 -12.05
CA ALA A 253 -8.50 -16.96 -13.05
C ALA A 253 -9.72 -17.35 -13.89
N ILE A 254 -10.89 -17.53 -13.29
CA ILE A 254 -12.16 -17.80 -14.01
C ILE A 254 -12.45 -16.66 -15.00
N ALA A 255 -12.37 -15.41 -14.55
CA ALA A 255 -12.60 -14.23 -15.38
C ALA A 255 -11.60 -14.14 -16.56
N ILE A 256 -10.31 -14.39 -16.31
CA ILE A 256 -9.27 -14.43 -17.36
C ILE A 256 -9.57 -15.55 -18.38
N VAL A 257 -9.88 -16.77 -17.92
CA VAL A 257 -10.17 -17.91 -18.80
C VAL A 257 -11.40 -17.65 -19.66
N VAL A 258 -12.48 -17.11 -19.09
CA VAL A 258 -13.69 -16.74 -19.85
C VAL A 258 -13.38 -15.64 -20.86
N ARG A 259 -12.64 -14.59 -20.45
CA ARG A 259 -12.25 -13.50 -21.36
C ARG A 259 -11.42 -14.02 -22.54
N LEU A 260 -10.45 -14.89 -22.29
CA LEU A 260 -9.61 -15.50 -23.34
C LEU A 260 -10.40 -16.43 -24.27
N ARG A 261 -11.52 -17.01 -23.82
CA ARG A 261 -12.42 -17.80 -24.66
C ARG A 261 -13.34 -16.91 -25.49
N ALA A 262 -13.98 -15.91 -24.88
CA ALA A 262 -14.87 -14.97 -25.55
C ALA A 262 -14.14 -14.12 -26.62
N GLY A 263 -12.95 -13.60 -26.28
CA GLY A 263 -12.15 -12.73 -27.14
C GLY A 263 -11.53 -13.41 -28.38
N ARG A 264 -11.60 -14.75 -28.50
CA ARG A 264 -11.23 -15.45 -29.75
C ARG A 264 -12.22 -15.19 -30.89
N THR A 265 -13.39 -14.65 -30.59
CA THR A 265 -14.48 -14.40 -31.53
C THR A 265 -14.45 -12.99 -32.13
N GLU A 266 -13.80 -12.03 -31.47
CA GLU A 266 -13.70 -10.65 -31.94
C GLU A 266 -12.39 -10.43 -32.71
N GLN A 267 -12.51 -10.11 -34.00
CA GLN A 267 -11.39 -9.62 -34.80
C GLN A 267 -10.98 -8.23 -34.31
N GLN A 268 -9.97 -8.20 -33.44
CA GLN A 268 -9.39 -6.96 -32.93
C GLN A 268 -8.84 -6.12 -34.08
N SER A 269 -9.52 -5.01 -34.41
CA SER A 269 -8.95 -3.97 -35.26
C SER A 269 -7.63 -3.49 -34.65
N PRO A 270 -6.53 -3.43 -35.41
CA PRO A 270 -5.23 -3.05 -34.85
C PRO A 270 -5.30 -1.62 -34.31
N ALA A 271 -5.15 -1.48 -32.99
CA ALA A 271 -5.07 -0.18 -32.35
C ALA A 271 -3.84 0.57 -32.88
N VAL A 272 -4.07 1.63 -33.65
CA VAL A 272 -3.00 2.49 -34.20
C VAL A 272 -2.45 3.34 -33.07
N LEU A 273 -1.42 2.80 -32.40
CA LEU A 273 -0.81 3.41 -31.22
C LEU A 273 0.30 4.40 -31.59
N PRO A 274 0.54 5.47 -30.81
CA PRO A 274 1.58 6.46 -31.08
C PRO A 274 2.97 5.80 -31.23
N LYS A 275 3.76 6.19 -32.23
CA LYS A 275 5.11 5.63 -32.44
C LYS A 275 6.06 6.09 -31.34
N GLN A 276 6.72 5.16 -30.65
CA GLN A 276 7.60 5.43 -29.52
C GLN A 276 9.08 5.28 -29.89
N THR A 277 9.95 5.94 -29.14
CA THR A 277 11.42 5.90 -29.32
C THR A 277 12.03 4.94 -28.30
N VAL A 278 13.11 4.24 -28.67
CA VAL A 278 13.76 3.27 -27.78
C VAL A 278 14.31 4.00 -26.53
N VAL A 279 14.88 5.19 -26.71
CA VAL A 279 15.34 6.07 -25.61
C VAL A 279 14.25 6.30 -24.56
N GLY A 280 13.00 6.52 -24.99
CA GLY A 280 11.89 6.78 -24.07
C GLY A 280 11.51 5.56 -23.21
N LEU A 281 11.71 4.35 -23.73
CA LEU A 281 11.46 3.12 -22.99
C LEU A 281 12.63 2.78 -22.06
N THR A 282 13.87 2.94 -22.51
CA THR A 282 15.05 2.68 -21.67
C THR A 282 15.21 3.70 -20.55
N ALA A 283 14.76 4.95 -20.75
CA ALA A 283 14.73 5.96 -19.69
C ALA A 283 13.87 5.54 -18.50
N GLY A 284 12.73 4.87 -18.73
CA GLY A 284 11.88 4.35 -17.66
C GLY A 284 12.61 3.33 -16.77
N TRP A 285 13.38 2.42 -17.38
CA TRP A 285 14.22 1.46 -16.66
C TRP A 285 15.37 2.11 -15.88
N LEU A 286 16.01 3.15 -16.44
CA LEU A 286 17.06 3.89 -15.73
C LEU A 286 16.51 4.64 -14.51
N VAL A 287 15.37 5.32 -14.66
CA VAL A 287 14.73 6.00 -13.52
C VAL A 287 14.25 4.99 -12.47
N ALA A 288 13.75 3.81 -12.88
CA ALA A 288 13.41 2.74 -11.96
C ALA A 288 14.61 2.21 -11.16
N LEU A 289 15.78 2.06 -11.80
CA LEU A 289 17.03 1.70 -11.12
C LEU A 289 17.50 2.79 -10.14
N VAL A 290 17.35 4.07 -10.50
CA VAL A 290 17.66 5.20 -9.59
C VAL A 290 16.71 5.21 -8.40
N ILE A 291 15.40 5.01 -8.62
CA ILE A 291 14.42 4.88 -7.52
C ILE A 291 14.78 3.70 -6.62
N LEU A 292 15.05 2.52 -7.19
CA LEU A 292 15.44 1.34 -6.41
C LEU A 292 16.74 1.57 -5.60
N GLY A 293 17.69 2.36 -6.10
CA GLY A 293 18.94 2.65 -5.41
C GLY A 293 18.91 3.83 -4.41
N VAL A 294 17.95 4.75 -4.54
CA VAL A 294 17.92 6.03 -3.79
C VAL A 294 16.68 6.19 -2.92
N ALA A 295 15.56 5.55 -3.25
CA ALA A 295 14.34 5.68 -2.46
C ALA A 295 14.55 5.09 -1.05
N PRO A 296 14.07 5.78 0.01
CA PRO A 296 14.07 5.21 1.35
C PRO A 296 13.27 3.93 1.32
N HIS A 297 13.94 2.81 1.59
CA HIS A 297 13.26 1.52 1.64
C HIS A 297 12.27 1.54 2.81
N PRO A 298 11.08 0.97 2.64
CA PRO A 298 10.07 1.02 3.68
C PRO A 298 10.59 0.39 4.98
N GLN A 299 10.68 1.19 6.03
CA GLN A 299 10.92 0.75 7.42
C GLN A 299 9.80 -0.14 7.98
N ASN A 300 8.88 -0.59 7.12
CA ASN A 300 7.76 -1.47 7.41
C ASN A 300 8.13 -2.94 7.21
N ALA A 301 9.38 -3.24 6.82
CA ALA A 301 9.88 -4.60 6.71
C ALA A 301 9.40 -5.42 7.93
N PHE A 302 8.66 -6.49 7.65
CA PHE A 302 8.31 -7.48 8.66
C PHE A 302 9.63 -7.95 9.26
N ASN A 303 9.77 -7.90 10.59
CA ASN A 303 10.93 -8.50 11.21
C ASN A 303 10.89 -10.00 10.85
N PRO A 304 11.87 -10.56 10.10
CA PRO A 304 11.83 -11.98 9.72
C PRO A 304 11.71 -12.90 10.94
N ASP A 305 12.30 -12.49 12.06
CA ASP A 305 12.32 -13.23 13.32
C ASP A 305 11.05 -13.00 14.17
N GLY A 306 10.17 -12.08 13.77
CA GLY A 306 8.95 -11.74 14.51
C GLY A 306 9.20 -10.96 15.81
N PRO A 307 8.16 -10.76 16.63
CA PRO A 307 8.29 -10.27 17.99
C PRO A 307 8.72 -11.40 18.96
N PRO A 308 9.52 -11.10 19.99
CA PRO A 308 9.97 -12.06 21.01
C PRO A 308 8.87 -12.95 21.58
N LEU A 309 9.14 -14.25 21.68
CA LEU A 309 8.28 -15.22 22.35
C LEU A 309 8.36 -15.10 23.89
N ILE A 310 7.20 -15.00 24.54
CA ILE A 310 7.04 -14.91 26.00
C ILE A 310 5.96 -15.87 26.51
N ALA A 311 5.87 -16.01 27.83
CA ALA A 311 4.84 -16.81 28.51
C ALA A 311 3.46 -16.11 28.53
N ASP A 312 2.38 -16.91 28.58
CA ASP A 312 0.99 -16.40 28.62
C ASP A 312 0.61 -15.78 29.99
N ASP A 313 1.34 -16.13 31.05
CA ASP A 313 1.17 -15.60 32.40
C ASP A 313 2.00 -14.33 32.68
N TRP A 314 2.47 -13.63 31.63
CA TRP A 314 3.30 -12.42 31.75
C TRP A 314 2.76 -11.35 32.72
N VAL A 315 1.43 -11.16 32.82
CA VAL A 315 0.83 -10.24 33.81
C VAL A 315 1.11 -10.70 35.24
N THR A 316 1.03 -12.01 35.50
CA THR A 316 1.34 -12.62 36.79
C THR A 316 2.82 -12.50 37.12
N GLN A 317 3.69 -12.69 36.11
CA GLN A 317 5.13 -12.50 36.24
C GLN A 317 5.50 -11.05 36.60
N LEU A 318 4.90 -10.06 35.92
CA LEU A 318 5.07 -8.64 36.25
C LEU A 318 4.61 -8.32 37.69
N ARG A 319 3.44 -8.84 38.10
CA ARG A 319 2.92 -8.68 39.46
C ARG A 319 3.82 -9.34 40.52
N ALA A 320 4.42 -10.50 40.20
CA ALA A 320 5.36 -11.19 41.08
C ALA A 320 6.69 -10.45 41.28
N GLU A 321 7.13 -9.68 40.28
CA GLU A 321 8.27 -8.75 40.37
C GLU A 321 7.92 -7.43 41.09
N GLY A 322 6.73 -7.32 41.68
CA GLY A 322 6.31 -6.20 42.54
C GLY A 322 5.66 -5.03 41.81
N MET A 323 5.30 -5.16 40.53
CA MET A 323 4.54 -4.14 39.82
C MET A 323 3.04 -4.21 40.15
N ASP A 324 2.49 -3.11 40.66
CA ASP A 324 1.05 -2.98 40.85
C ASP A 324 0.37 -2.73 39.50
N ILE A 325 -0.28 -3.78 39.00
CA ILE A 325 -1.01 -3.79 37.73
C ILE A 325 -2.45 -4.17 38.01
N SER A 326 -3.36 -3.20 37.81
CA SER A 326 -4.81 -3.38 37.99
C SER A 326 -5.37 -4.47 37.08
N ASP A 327 -6.62 -4.88 37.30
CA ASP A 327 -7.31 -5.74 36.33
C ASP A 327 -7.62 -4.98 35.02
N PRO A 328 -7.67 -5.67 33.87
CA PRO A 328 -7.82 -5.04 32.57
C PRO A 328 -9.23 -4.51 32.34
N ARG A 329 -9.31 -3.27 31.86
CA ARG A 329 -10.48 -2.77 31.15
C ARG A 329 -10.45 -3.32 29.73
N LEU A 330 -11.42 -4.17 29.38
CA LEU A 330 -11.66 -4.64 28.02
C LEU A 330 -12.35 -3.56 27.17
N PHE A 331 -12.12 -3.59 25.86
CA PHE A 331 -12.82 -2.77 24.88
C PHE A 331 -13.60 -3.63 23.88
N ASP A 332 -14.92 -3.46 23.83
CA ASP A 332 -15.83 -4.30 23.02
C ASP A 332 -15.56 -4.23 21.51
N TRP A 333 -14.98 -3.14 21.02
CA TRP A 333 -14.58 -2.99 19.62
C TRP A 333 -13.31 -3.78 19.23
N GLY A 334 -12.61 -4.34 20.21
CA GLY A 334 -11.31 -4.98 20.02
C GLY A 334 -11.34 -6.12 19.00
N SER A 335 -12.30 -7.04 19.10
CA SER A 335 -12.44 -8.18 18.17
C SER A 335 -12.86 -7.75 16.76
N GLY A 336 -13.69 -6.72 16.64
CA GLY A 336 -14.06 -6.13 15.35
C GLY A 336 -12.87 -5.57 14.56
N VAL A 337 -11.76 -5.24 15.23
CA VAL A 337 -10.53 -4.78 14.58
C VAL A 337 -9.46 -5.87 14.52
N MET A 338 -9.18 -6.51 15.65
CA MET A 338 -8.10 -7.47 15.84
C MET A 338 -8.46 -8.90 15.41
N GLY A 339 -9.71 -9.16 15.03
CA GLY A 339 -10.20 -10.47 14.58
C GLY A 339 -11.01 -11.19 15.67
N SER A 340 -11.62 -12.32 15.30
CA SER A 340 -12.42 -13.18 16.20
C SER A 340 -11.72 -13.48 17.53
N ASP A 341 -10.43 -13.76 17.45
CA ASP A 341 -9.58 -14.19 18.56
C ASP A 341 -8.63 -13.09 19.05
N GLY A 342 -8.89 -11.85 18.65
CA GLY A 342 -8.16 -10.66 19.09
C GLY A 342 -8.97 -9.80 20.04
N ASP A 343 -8.28 -9.11 20.94
CA ASP A 343 -8.89 -8.19 21.89
C ASP A 343 -8.00 -6.98 22.19
N VAL A 344 -8.58 -6.00 22.88
CA VAL A 344 -7.86 -4.81 23.34
C VAL A 344 -8.15 -4.62 24.83
N ARG A 345 -7.08 -4.46 25.61
CA ARG A 345 -7.10 -4.35 27.08
C ARG A 345 -6.31 -3.12 27.51
N ARG A 346 -6.81 -2.35 28.47
CA ARG A 346 -6.07 -1.32 29.20
C ARG A 346 -5.90 -1.72 30.65
N TYR A 347 -4.66 -1.81 31.12
CA TYR A 347 -4.31 -1.97 32.54
C TYR A 347 -3.84 -0.60 33.08
N ARG A 348 -4.18 -0.26 34.32
CA ARG A 348 -3.50 0.82 35.07
C ARG A 348 -2.28 0.21 35.75
N VAL A 349 -1.14 0.86 35.61
CA VAL A 349 0.12 0.50 36.27
C VAL A 349 0.46 1.60 37.27
N THR A 350 0.67 1.22 38.53
CA THR A 350 1.19 2.11 39.57
C THR A 350 2.68 1.81 39.76
N PRO A 351 3.60 2.68 39.33
CA PRO A 351 5.03 2.46 39.53
C PRO A 351 5.40 2.47 41.01
N SER A 352 6.52 1.81 41.34
CA SER A 352 7.06 1.88 42.70
C SER A 352 7.45 3.32 43.08
N ALA A 353 7.24 3.68 44.35
CA ALA A 353 7.58 5.00 44.88
C ALA A 353 9.05 5.36 44.60
N GLY A 354 9.27 6.52 43.98
CA GLY A 354 10.60 6.99 43.54
C GLY A 354 10.95 6.68 42.08
N THR A 355 10.02 6.15 41.28
CA THR A 355 10.23 6.01 39.82
C THR A 355 10.19 7.39 39.15
N GLY A 356 11.29 7.79 38.50
CA GLY A 356 11.43 9.09 37.82
C GLY A 356 12.05 10.19 38.67
N ALA A 357 12.10 11.42 38.12
CA ALA A 357 12.75 12.54 38.79
C ALA A 357 11.96 13.03 40.01
N ALA A 358 12.67 13.50 41.05
CA ALA A 358 12.05 13.97 42.30
C ALA A 358 11.12 15.19 42.11
N SER A 359 11.31 15.99 41.05
CA SER A 359 10.42 17.09 40.66
C SER A 359 9.13 16.62 39.97
N THR A 360 9.20 15.50 39.24
CA THR A 360 8.13 15.01 38.35
C THR A 360 8.10 13.47 38.42
N PRO A 361 7.68 12.87 39.55
CA PRO A 361 7.65 11.42 39.70
C PRO A 361 6.60 10.80 38.75
N LEU A 362 6.90 9.63 38.20
CA LEU A 362 5.93 8.86 37.43
C LEU A 362 4.98 8.17 38.41
N THR A 363 3.77 8.71 38.57
CA THR A 363 2.79 8.27 39.57
C THR A 363 1.77 7.28 39.02
N ALA A 364 1.47 7.34 37.72
CA ALA A 364 0.70 6.30 37.03
C ALA A 364 1.07 6.23 35.54
N ALA A 365 0.94 5.02 35.00
CA ALA A 365 0.99 4.74 33.57
C ALA A 365 -0.17 3.81 33.18
N TYR A 366 -0.47 3.71 31.90
CA TYR A 366 -1.47 2.80 31.34
C TYR A 366 -0.81 1.87 30.33
N LEU A 367 -1.04 0.58 30.48
CA LEU A 367 -0.55 -0.45 29.57
C LEU A 367 -1.70 -0.87 28.66
N ASP A 368 -1.68 -0.47 27.39
CA ASP A 368 -2.64 -0.88 26.38
C ASP A 368 -2.07 -2.06 25.59
N VAL A 369 -2.78 -3.19 25.60
CA VAL A 369 -2.38 -4.44 24.95
C VAL A 369 -3.42 -4.79 23.89
N TYR A 370 -2.95 -4.98 22.66
CA TYR A 370 -3.75 -5.32 21.48
C TYR A 370 -3.32 -6.70 21.00
N SER A 371 -4.16 -7.72 21.21
CA SER A 371 -3.84 -9.11 20.85
C SER A 371 -4.50 -9.53 19.54
N THR A 372 -3.87 -10.41 18.76
CA THR A 372 -4.48 -11.08 17.60
C THR A 372 -3.76 -12.40 17.29
N ALA A 373 -4.45 -13.37 16.70
CA ALA A 373 -3.85 -14.60 16.18
C ALA A 373 -3.20 -14.41 14.79
N ASP A 374 -3.48 -13.29 14.11
CA ASP A 374 -3.09 -13.03 12.72
C ASP A 374 -1.87 -12.09 12.67
N TYR A 375 -0.71 -12.63 12.27
CA TYR A 375 0.55 -11.87 12.22
C TYR A 375 0.55 -10.76 11.16
N GLY A 376 -0.08 -10.99 10.00
CA GLY A 376 -0.25 -9.98 8.97
C GLY A 376 -1.13 -8.83 9.43
N ARG A 377 -2.20 -9.13 10.18
CA ARG A 377 -3.03 -8.11 10.85
C ARG A 377 -2.25 -7.35 11.91
N PHE A 378 -1.53 -8.03 12.80
CA PHE A 378 -0.65 -7.38 13.79
C PHE A 378 0.29 -6.35 13.12
N ALA A 379 0.94 -6.71 12.02
CA ALA A 379 1.88 -5.84 11.32
C ALA A 379 1.25 -4.56 10.74
N ASN A 380 -0.01 -4.61 10.28
CA ASN A 380 -0.73 -3.45 9.76
C ASN A 380 -1.17 -2.47 10.86
N TYR A 381 -1.44 -2.98 12.06
CA TYR A 381 -2.08 -2.23 13.15
C TYR A 381 -1.12 -1.78 14.27
N ARG A 382 0.10 -2.32 14.35
CA ARG A 382 1.10 -2.06 15.42
C ARG A 382 1.71 -0.64 15.52
N ARG A 383 1.14 0.41 14.92
CA ARG A 383 1.72 1.77 14.90
C ARG A 383 0.82 2.89 15.44
N GLY A 384 0.10 2.65 16.54
CA GLY A 384 -0.46 3.75 17.34
C GLY A 384 -1.64 4.51 16.69
N LEU A 385 -2.28 3.90 15.68
CA LEU A 385 -3.51 4.37 15.01
C LEU A 385 -4.71 4.55 15.97
N TRP A 386 -4.56 4.06 17.20
CA TRP A 386 -5.57 3.90 18.24
C TRP A 386 -5.89 5.16 19.03
N TYR A 387 -4.97 6.13 19.03
CA TYR A 387 -5.05 7.34 19.81
C TYR A 387 -5.52 8.48 18.91
N GLU A 388 -6.74 8.98 19.17
CA GLU A 388 -7.36 10.03 18.37
C GLU A 388 -6.66 11.37 18.62
N THR A 389 -5.65 11.68 17.82
CA THR A 389 -4.94 12.95 17.83
C THR A 389 -4.87 13.54 16.41
N VAL A 390 -4.96 14.86 16.29
CA VAL A 390 -4.79 15.57 15.01
C VAL A 390 -3.89 16.80 15.24
N PRO A 391 -2.58 16.71 14.94
CA PRO A 391 -1.90 15.69 14.12
C PRO A 391 -1.89 14.28 14.70
N PRO A 392 -1.76 13.26 13.82
CA PRO A 392 -1.46 11.90 14.25
C PRO A 392 -0.22 11.87 15.16
N ALA A 393 -0.21 10.95 16.11
CA ALA A 393 0.90 10.79 17.03
C ALA A 393 2.24 10.64 16.29
N SER A 394 3.26 11.37 16.76
CA SER A 394 4.61 11.25 16.24
C SER A 394 5.22 9.92 16.71
N ILE A 395 6.02 9.30 15.84
CA ILE A 395 6.78 8.09 16.15
C ILE A 395 8.24 8.41 15.83
N THR A 396 9.09 8.45 16.85
CA THR A 396 10.51 8.83 16.71
C THR A 396 11.46 7.63 16.66
N SER A 397 11.03 6.48 17.19
CA SER A 397 11.72 5.19 17.04
C SER A 397 10.72 4.05 16.80
N THR A 398 11.17 2.93 16.24
CA THR A 398 10.35 1.73 16.05
C THR A 398 11.01 0.53 16.72
N PRO A 399 10.24 -0.36 17.38
CA PRO A 399 10.82 -1.47 18.11
C PRO A 399 11.54 -2.45 17.19
N SER A 400 12.70 -2.93 17.62
CA SER A 400 13.50 -3.95 16.94
C SER A 400 13.91 -5.05 17.92
N SER A 401 13.93 -6.28 17.43
CA SER A 401 14.31 -7.48 18.19
C SER A 401 15.33 -8.29 17.40
N VAL A 402 16.22 -8.96 18.12
CA VAL A 402 17.24 -9.89 17.59
C VAL A 402 17.43 -10.99 18.64
N ASP A 403 17.61 -12.25 18.21
CA ASP A 403 17.81 -13.39 19.11
C ASP A 403 16.67 -13.57 20.15
N GLU A 404 15.41 -13.37 19.72
CA GLU A 404 14.20 -13.40 20.57
C GLU A 404 14.22 -12.40 21.75
N GLN A 405 14.96 -11.28 21.64
CA GLN A 405 14.97 -10.20 22.65
C GLN A 405 14.86 -8.82 22.00
N HIS A 406 14.21 -7.86 22.66
CA HIS A 406 14.19 -6.47 22.19
C HIS A 406 15.57 -5.80 22.32
N ARG A 407 16.01 -5.12 21.26
CA ARG A 407 17.16 -4.20 21.26
C ARG A 407 16.75 -2.73 21.28
N GLU A 408 15.57 -2.43 20.74
CA GLU A 408 15.01 -1.09 20.72
C GLU A 408 13.51 -1.15 21.00
N ILE A 409 12.99 -0.14 21.70
CA ILE A 409 11.55 0.08 21.88
C ILE A 409 11.12 1.30 21.07
N GLY A 410 9.90 1.26 20.56
CA GLY A 410 9.28 2.38 19.88
C GLY A 410 8.90 3.50 20.86
N VAL A 411 9.00 4.74 20.40
CA VAL A 411 8.57 5.94 21.12
C VAL A 411 7.42 6.58 20.34
N ILE A 412 6.34 6.91 21.05
CA ILE A 412 5.15 7.53 20.49
C ILE A 412 4.65 8.66 21.39
N ALA A 413 4.26 9.81 20.84
CA ALA A 413 3.71 10.92 21.61
C ALA A 413 2.71 11.74 20.78
N ASN A 414 1.85 12.53 21.43
CA ASN A 414 1.22 13.66 20.75
C ASN A 414 2.12 14.91 20.82
N THR A 415 1.85 15.86 19.93
CA THR A 415 2.58 17.13 19.81
C THR A 415 1.75 18.29 20.37
N LEU A 416 2.36 19.45 20.57
CA LEU A 416 1.67 20.68 21.00
C LEU A 416 0.54 21.06 20.04
N ASP A 417 0.75 20.89 18.73
CA ASP A 417 -0.24 20.99 17.65
C ASP A 417 -1.55 20.19 17.88
N ALA A 418 -1.52 19.15 18.72
CA ALA A 418 -2.69 18.33 19.03
C ALA A 418 -3.55 18.91 20.15
N VAL A 419 -3.02 19.84 20.96
CA VAL A 419 -3.73 20.53 22.03
C VAL A 419 -4.54 21.69 21.45
N ARG A 420 -5.87 21.62 21.50
CA ARG A 420 -6.76 22.65 20.94
C ARG A 420 -7.60 23.36 21.99
N THR A 421 -7.80 22.70 23.12
CA THR A 421 -8.61 23.14 24.25
C THR A 421 -7.85 22.91 25.56
N SER A 422 -8.35 23.46 26.66
CA SER A 422 -7.82 23.23 28.02
C SER A 422 -7.89 21.78 28.50
N ASP A 423 -8.66 20.96 27.78
CA ASP A 423 -9.05 19.61 28.15
C ASP A 423 -8.28 18.57 27.29
N ASP A 424 -7.51 19.02 26.29
CA ASP A 424 -6.62 18.19 25.48
C ASP A 424 -5.25 18.06 26.16
N ALA A 425 -4.97 16.91 26.77
CA ALA A 425 -3.71 16.67 27.45
C ALA A 425 -2.59 16.15 26.52
N LEU A 426 -1.36 16.52 26.87
CA LEU A 426 -0.16 15.92 26.28
C LEU A 426 0.15 14.58 26.95
N TRP A 427 0.59 13.62 26.15
CA TRP A 427 0.98 12.28 26.58
C TRP A 427 2.24 11.81 25.85
N THR A 428 2.95 10.87 26.46
CA THR A 428 4.10 10.16 25.88
C THR A 428 3.96 8.67 26.14
N GLY A 429 4.52 7.85 25.27
CA GLY A 429 4.34 6.41 25.27
C GLY A 429 5.55 5.66 24.74
N ARG A 430 5.68 4.42 25.19
CA ARG A 430 6.64 3.43 24.67
C ARG A 430 5.88 2.24 24.13
N PHE A 431 6.31 1.69 23.00
CA PHE A 431 5.63 0.55 22.39
C PHE A 431 6.57 -0.51 21.85
N TRP A 432 6.16 -1.76 22.00
CA TRP A 432 6.89 -2.94 21.58
C TRP A 432 5.90 -4.03 21.16
N GLY A 433 6.41 -5.20 20.76
CA GLY A 433 5.56 -6.32 20.34
C GLY A 433 6.03 -7.63 20.93
N TRP A 434 5.11 -8.46 21.39
CA TRP A 434 5.38 -9.81 21.88
C TRP A 434 4.63 -10.87 21.07
N ARG A 435 5.14 -12.10 21.12
CA ARG A 435 4.45 -13.31 20.71
C ARG A 435 4.20 -14.16 21.95
N VAL A 436 3.02 -14.74 22.06
CA VAL A 436 2.61 -15.59 23.18
C VAL A 436 2.11 -16.90 22.60
N GLN A 437 2.71 -18.02 22.98
CA GLN A 437 2.22 -19.33 22.56
C GLN A 437 1.06 -19.76 23.48
N THR A 438 -0.15 -19.83 22.93
CA THR A 438 -1.35 -20.27 23.65
C THR A 438 -1.79 -21.65 23.20
N ALA A 439 -2.73 -22.28 23.92
CA ALA A 439 -3.32 -23.56 23.50
C ALA A 439 -4.04 -23.49 22.13
N GLY A 440 -4.42 -22.29 21.67
CA GLY A 440 -4.99 -22.04 20.33
C GLY A 440 -3.95 -21.67 19.27
N GLY A 441 -2.65 -21.72 19.58
CA GLY A 441 -1.56 -21.27 18.71
C GLY A 441 -0.94 -19.94 19.13
N ASP A 442 -0.10 -19.39 18.25
CA ASP A 442 0.63 -18.14 18.49
C ASP A 442 -0.33 -16.94 18.47
N ARG A 443 -0.26 -16.11 19.51
CA ARG A 443 -0.88 -14.78 19.58
C ARG A 443 0.19 -13.69 19.53
N TYR A 444 -0.05 -12.66 18.74
CA TYR A 444 0.80 -11.49 18.60
C TYR A 444 0.17 -10.34 19.38
N MET A 445 0.96 -9.70 20.23
CA MET A 445 0.52 -8.60 21.11
C MET A 445 1.29 -7.33 20.77
N ALA A 446 0.60 -6.25 20.42
CA ALA A 446 1.20 -4.91 20.41
C ALA A 446 0.95 -4.28 21.77
N VAL A 447 2.01 -3.79 22.42
CA VAL A 447 1.94 -3.26 23.79
C VAL A 447 2.37 -1.81 23.78
N TYR A 448 1.57 -0.95 24.41
CA TYR A 448 1.82 0.49 24.55
C TYR A 448 1.77 0.87 26.03
N LEU A 449 2.89 1.29 26.59
CA LEU A 449 2.97 1.88 27.92
C LEU A 449 2.90 3.41 27.80
N MET A 450 1.81 4.00 28.29
CA MET A 450 1.40 5.39 28.05
C MET A 450 1.34 6.17 29.36
N ALA A 451 1.76 7.43 29.37
CA ALA A 451 1.67 8.33 30.53
C ALA A 451 1.29 9.76 30.12
N ALA A 452 0.56 10.45 30.99
CA ALA A 452 0.27 11.88 30.83
C ALA A 452 1.55 12.68 31.08
N ARG A 453 1.78 13.75 30.32
CA ARG A 453 2.89 14.68 30.61
C ARG A 453 2.62 15.48 31.89
N ASP A 454 1.36 15.83 32.15
CA ASP A 454 0.94 16.36 33.45
C ASP A 454 0.66 15.22 34.44
N GLN A 455 1.63 14.93 35.30
CA GLN A 455 1.51 13.92 36.35
C GLN A 455 0.59 14.35 37.52
N SER A 456 0.13 15.61 37.58
CA SER A 456 -0.96 15.99 38.50
C SER A 456 -2.33 15.52 38.01
N ARG A 457 -2.46 15.26 36.70
CA ARG A 457 -3.68 14.82 36.03
C ARG A 457 -3.49 13.48 35.31
N THR A 458 -3.01 12.49 36.06
CA THR A 458 -2.66 11.15 35.53
C THR A 458 -3.74 10.49 34.67
N GLU A 459 -5.02 10.78 34.89
CA GLU A 459 -6.13 10.15 34.16
C GLU A 459 -6.36 10.76 32.77
N GLU A 460 -5.76 11.92 32.46
CA GLU A 460 -5.80 12.59 31.15
C GLU A 460 -4.83 11.94 30.14
N VAL A 461 -4.86 10.60 30.03
CA VAL A 461 -4.13 9.83 29.01
C VAL A 461 -5.09 9.43 27.89
N ALA A 462 -4.68 9.66 26.64
CA ALA A 462 -5.44 9.27 25.46
C ALA A 462 -5.92 7.81 25.57
N THR A 463 -7.23 7.62 25.42
CA THR A 463 -7.87 6.30 25.53
C THR A 463 -7.97 5.65 24.14
N PRO A 464 -7.61 4.37 23.98
CA PRO A 464 -7.79 3.63 22.74
C PRO A 464 -9.20 3.75 22.17
N ARG A 465 -9.28 4.07 20.88
CA ARG A 465 -10.52 4.09 20.10
C ARG A 465 -10.35 3.23 18.84
N ALA A 466 -11.46 2.67 18.37
CA ALA A 466 -11.50 1.99 17.10
C ALA A 466 -11.09 2.96 15.97
N PRO A 467 -10.26 2.53 15.00
CA PRO A 467 -9.96 3.31 13.81
C PRO A 467 -11.22 3.75 13.08
N SER A 468 -11.28 5.00 12.66
CA SER A 468 -12.44 5.56 11.94
C SER A 468 -12.00 6.38 10.73
N TYR A 469 -12.91 6.65 9.80
CA TYR A 469 -12.56 7.45 8.61
C TYR A 469 -12.16 8.90 8.97
N SER A 470 -12.70 9.46 10.06
CA SER A 470 -12.32 10.79 10.54
C SER A 470 -10.90 10.82 11.12
N THR A 471 -10.56 9.83 11.95
CA THR A 471 -9.27 9.75 12.65
C THR A 471 -8.13 9.27 11.74
N THR A 472 -8.42 8.34 10.82
CA THR A 472 -7.40 7.69 9.99
C THR A 472 -7.28 8.25 8.58
N VAL A 473 -8.27 9.00 8.06
CA VAL A 473 -8.22 9.53 6.68
C VAL A 473 -8.36 11.05 6.66
N THR A 474 -9.50 11.61 7.10
CA THR A 474 -9.74 13.06 6.88
C THR A 474 -8.95 13.97 7.82
N GLY A 475 -8.77 13.59 9.10
CA GLY A 475 -7.93 14.31 10.05
C GLY A 475 -6.46 14.44 9.61
N PRO A 476 -5.78 13.32 9.30
CA PRO A 476 -4.39 13.32 8.80
C PRO A 476 -4.25 14.14 7.50
N LEU A 477 -5.11 13.93 6.50
CA LEU A 477 -5.11 14.71 5.26
C LEU A 477 -5.34 16.21 5.52
N GLY A 478 -6.27 16.56 6.42
CA GLY A 478 -6.56 17.94 6.78
C GLY A 478 -5.47 18.64 7.60
N TRP A 479 -4.60 17.91 8.29
CA TRP A 479 -3.37 18.47 8.88
C TRP A 479 -2.27 18.64 7.82
N LEU A 480 -2.06 17.65 6.96
CA LEU A 480 -1.10 17.72 5.85
C LEU A 480 -1.37 18.90 4.90
N VAL A 481 -2.64 19.10 4.51
CA VAL A 481 -3.05 20.23 3.65
C VAL A 481 -2.86 21.59 4.32
N ARG A 482 -2.88 21.65 5.67
CA ARG A 482 -2.58 22.89 6.42
C ARG A 482 -1.07 23.16 6.57
N GLY A 483 -0.20 22.32 5.99
CA GLY A 483 1.24 22.53 5.99
C GLY A 483 1.92 22.18 7.32
N GLY A 484 1.36 21.19 8.03
CA GLY A 484 1.77 20.73 9.37
C GLY A 484 3.23 20.94 9.75
N GLY A 485 3.45 21.58 10.89
CA GLY A 485 4.75 22.00 11.37
C GLY A 485 5.64 20.83 11.82
N GLU A 486 6.95 21.03 11.68
CA GLU A 486 7.96 20.31 12.46
C GLU A 486 8.28 21.20 13.66
N GLU A 487 8.01 20.74 14.88
CA GLU A 487 8.51 21.38 16.10
C GLU A 487 9.59 20.52 16.76
N ASP A 488 10.80 21.07 16.72
CA ASP A 488 11.98 20.58 17.40
C ASP A 488 12.01 21.21 18.80
N GLY A 489 11.22 20.64 19.71
CA GLY A 489 10.82 21.28 20.98
C GLY A 489 10.63 20.27 22.11
N MET A 490 11.72 19.66 22.58
CA MET A 490 11.70 18.73 23.71
C MET A 490 12.15 19.46 24.99
N ASP A 491 11.18 19.94 25.78
CA ASP A 491 11.45 20.62 27.06
C ASP A 491 12.19 19.71 28.05
N ALA A 492 13.07 20.30 28.86
CA ALA A 492 13.92 19.55 29.79
C ALA A 492 13.13 18.65 30.75
N ASP A 493 11.98 19.09 31.27
CA ASP A 493 11.12 18.27 32.15
C ASP A 493 10.47 17.08 31.41
N SER A 494 10.23 17.18 30.10
CA SER A 494 9.74 16.04 29.32
C SER A 494 10.75 14.90 29.26
N SER A 495 12.05 15.22 29.20
CA SER A 495 13.13 14.22 29.17
C SER A 495 13.19 13.34 30.43
N ALA A 496 12.82 13.88 31.61
CA ALA A 496 12.83 13.14 32.87
C ALA A 496 11.70 12.10 32.94
N LEU A 497 10.48 12.50 32.54
CA LEU A 497 9.35 11.60 32.41
C LEU A 497 9.61 10.54 31.32
N ASP A 498 10.16 10.96 30.18
CA ASP A 498 10.50 10.07 29.07
C ASP A 498 11.57 9.05 29.45
N THR A 499 12.53 9.42 30.31
CA THR A 499 13.52 8.48 30.88
C THR A 499 12.83 7.49 31.82
N ALA A 500 12.02 7.96 32.77
CA ALA A 500 11.31 7.12 33.73
C ALA A 500 10.39 6.09 33.05
N LEU A 501 9.66 6.50 32.02
CA LEU A 501 8.78 5.63 31.24
C LEU A 501 9.56 4.60 30.41
N THR A 502 10.74 4.98 29.92
CA THR A 502 11.67 4.08 29.20
C THR A 502 12.26 3.04 30.13
N GLU A 503 12.69 3.42 31.34
CA GLU A 503 13.19 2.50 32.36
C GLU A 503 12.10 1.52 32.82
N LEU A 504 10.86 2.00 33.02
CA LEU A 504 9.71 1.16 33.35
C LEU A 504 9.40 0.16 32.23
N ALA A 505 9.38 0.59 30.96
CA ALA A 505 9.19 -0.30 29.82
C ALA A 505 10.29 -1.38 29.75
N TRP A 506 11.57 -1.00 29.89
CA TRP A 506 12.67 -1.95 29.91
C TRP A 506 12.69 -2.86 31.16
N SER A 507 12.12 -2.41 32.28
CA SER A 507 11.89 -3.26 33.45
C SER A 507 10.89 -4.37 33.12
N MET A 508 9.72 -4.00 32.56
CA MET A 508 8.70 -4.96 32.12
C MET A 508 9.27 -5.96 31.11
N ILE A 509 9.92 -5.48 30.05
CA ILE A 509 10.54 -6.32 29.00
C ILE A 509 11.54 -7.31 29.60
N ARG A 510 12.53 -6.84 30.38
CA ARG A 510 13.56 -7.73 30.96
C ARG A 510 13.07 -8.67 32.06
N SER A 511 11.89 -8.41 32.62
CA SER A 511 11.26 -9.33 33.57
C SER A 511 10.55 -10.49 32.87
N VAL A 512 9.96 -10.24 31.69
CA VAL A 512 9.15 -11.18 30.91
C VAL A 512 9.98 -11.97 29.88
N GLU A 513 10.92 -11.33 29.18
CA GLU A 513 11.83 -11.94 28.17
C GLU A 513 13.02 -12.71 28.79
N ARG A 514 12.90 -13.14 30.06
CA ARG A 514 13.91 -14.02 30.67
C ARG A 514 13.82 -15.39 29.99
N PRO A 515 14.96 -16.02 29.65
CA PRO A 515 14.94 -17.34 29.05
C PRO A 515 14.20 -18.32 29.96
N MET A 516 13.25 -19.07 29.40
CA MET A 516 12.60 -20.18 30.09
C MET A 516 13.69 -21.20 30.49
N ALA A 517 13.77 -21.49 31.79
CA ALA A 517 14.80 -22.33 32.40
C ALA A 517 14.47 -23.83 32.34
#